data_AF-A0A836TAS0-F1
#
_entry.id   AF-A0A836TAS0-F1
#
_cell.length_a   1.000
_cell.length_b   1.000
_cell.length_c   1.000
_cell.angle_alpha   90.00
_cell.angle_beta   90.00
_cell.angle_gamma   90.00
#
_symmetry.space_group_name_H-M   'P 1'
#
loop_
_entity.id
_entity.type
_entity.pdbx_description
1 polymer ?
#
loop_
_entity_poly.entity_id
_entity_poly.type
_entity_poly.pdbx_seq_one_letter_code
_entity_poly.pdbx_strand_id
1 'polypeptide(L)'
;MKKKNVKRLDIEWKPAKNLHCVQVSTSKVLKFEIPKYEKLKNFPLARIEKIGNFYVLRVGGYKKYSKAKELLDTVKKQFPDAFIRRCDIILERIVYPRNLSLNTKKNYSKSPEEKILSKIFPKKISLVEMMYRELNAGNLSKAEELAKKLKNTGKNLDDAYFVLGLINLKKGNFEQA
;
A
#
# COMPACT_ATOMS: atom_id res chain seq x y z
N MET A 1 -3.24 41.91 -12.01
CA MET A 1 -3.37 40.48 -12.39
C MET A 1 -4.32 39.78 -11.42
N LYS A 2 -5.50 39.34 -11.86
CA LYS A 2 -6.49 38.68 -10.99
C LYS A 2 -6.02 37.26 -10.64
N LYS A 3 -5.63 37.02 -9.37
CA LYS A 3 -5.40 35.66 -8.84
C LYS A 3 -6.73 34.91 -8.91
N LYS A 4 -6.91 34.03 -9.90
CA LYS A 4 -8.04 33.11 -9.94
C LYS A 4 -7.91 32.20 -8.72
N ASN A 5 -8.77 32.41 -7.73
CA ASN A 5 -9.00 31.47 -6.63
C ASN A 5 -9.48 30.16 -7.25
N VAL A 6 -8.56 29.23 -7.46
CA VAL A 6 -8.89 27.84 -7.77
C VAL A 6 -9.51 27.29 -6.50
N LYS A 7 -10.85 27.36 -6.40
CA LYS A 7 -11.61 26.65 -5.37
C LYS A 7 -11.04 25.23 -5.33
N ARG A 8 -10.62 24.77 -4.15
CA ARG A 8 -10.38 23.34 -3.91
C ARG A 8 -11.67 22.65 -4.34
N LEU A 9 -11.65 22.04 -5.53
CA LEU A 9 -12.71 21.14 -5.91
C LEU A 9 -12.55 19.98 -4.93
N ASP A 10 -13.48 19.88 -4.00
CA ASP A 10 -13.65 18.72 -3.14
C ASP A 10 -14.05 17.55 -4.03
N ILE A 11 -13.09 17.06 -4.81
CA ILE A 11 -13.28 15.90 -5.67
C ILE A 11 -13.19 14.71 -4.75
N GLU A 12 -14.36 14.14 -4.50
CA GLU A 12 -14.54 12.95 -3.71
C GLU A 12 -13.67 11.81 -4.30
N TRP A 13 -12.83 11.23 -3.44
CA TRP A 13 -11.93 10.13 -3.81
C TRP A 13 -12.72 8.83 -3.97
N LYS A 14 -13.41 8.69 -5.09
CA LYS A 14 -14.20 7.51 -5.43
C LYS A 14 -13.48 6.64 -6.45
N PRO A 15 -13.50 5.30 -6.29
CA PRO A 15 -13.05 4.39 -7.33
C PRO A 15 -13.79 4.67 -8.65
N ALA A 16 -13.05 4.73 -9.74
CA ALA A 16 -13.59 5.03 -11.06
C ALA A 16 -12.72 4.42 -12.16
N LYS A 17 -13.34 4.04 -13.28
CA LYS A 17 -12.66 3.41 -14.41
C LYS A 17 -12.79 4.24 -15.68
N ASN A 18 -11.91 3.99 -16.65
CA ASN A 18 -11.96 4.58 -17.99
C ASN A 18 -11.92 6.12 -18.00
N LEU A 19 -11.07 6.70 -17.15
CA LEU A 19 -10.86 8.14 -17.07
C LEU A 19 -9.64 8.56 -17.89
N HIS A 20 -9.53 9.87 -18.13
CA HIS A 20 -8.34 10.54 -18.63
C HIS A 20 -7.63 11.26 -17.47
N CYS A 21 -6.37 10.91 -17.24
CA CYS A 21 -5.50 11.55 -16.25
C CYS A 21 -4.26 12.11 -16.93
N VAL A 22 -3.64 13.10 -16.30
CA VAL A 22 -2.30 13.56 -16.67
C VAL A 22 -1.30 12.78 -15.81
N GLN A 23 -0.42 12.03 -16.48
CA GLN A 23 0.76 11.42 -15.84
C GLN A 23 1.92 12.41 -15.96
N VAL A 24 2.54 12.70 -14.82
CA VAL A 24 3.59 13.72 -14.70
C VAL A 24 4.96 13.07 -14.73
N SER A 25 5.14 12.03 -13.94
CA SER A 25 6.41 11.32 -13.83
C SER A 25 6.23 9.90 -13.34
N THR A 26 7.29 9.11 -13.49
CA THR A 26 7.35 7.72 -13.03
C THR A 26 8.76 7.44 -12.53
N SER A 27 8.88 6.72 -11.42
CA SER A 27 10.15 6.35 -10.79
C SER A 27 10.03 5.01 -10.07
N LYS A 28 11.13 4.27 -9.93
CA LYS A 28 11.16 3.07 -9.06
C LYS A 28 11.19 3.42 -7.57
N VAL A 29 11.54 4.66 -7.23
CA VAL A 29 11.77 5.12 -5.85
C VAL A 29 10.78 6.24 -5.50
N LEU A 30 9.94 6.01 -4.47
CA LEU A 30 8.90 6.94 -4.02
C LEU A 30 9.45 8.31 -3.62
N LYS A 31 10.64 8.35 -3.00
CA LYS A 31 11.30 9.58 -2.54
C LYS A 31 11.50 10.61 -3.66
N PHE A 32 11.62 10.19 -4.91
CA PHE A 32 11.77 11.09 -6.06
C PHE A 32 10.43 11.68 -6.56
N GLU A 33 9.30 11.06 -6.22
CA GLU A 33 7.99 11.52 -6.65
C GLU A 33 7.35 12.48 -5.64
N ILE A 34 7.66 12.35 -4.35
CA ILE A 34 7.11 13.22 -3.29
C ILE A 34 7.39 14.72 -3.55
N PRO A 35 8.63 15.17 -3.85
CA PRO A 35 8.89 16.59 -4.11
C PRO A 35 8.14 17.14 -5.32
N LYS A 36 7.91 16.30 -6.35
CA LYS A 36 7.13 16.69 -7.53
C LYS A 36 5.65 16.80 -7.19
N TYR A 37 5.14 15.88 -6.37
CA TYR A 37 3.78 15.95 -5.85
C TYR A 37 3.54 17.25 -5.07
N GLU A 38 4.47 17.68 -4.21
CA GLU A 38 4.28 18.89 -3.40
C GLU A 38 4.05 20.15 -4.25
N LYS A 39 4.65 20.22 -5.45
CA LYS A 39 4.40 21.29 -6.43
C LYS A 39 3.00 21.22 -7.05
N LEU A 40 2.41 20.03 -7.08
CA LEU A 40 1.13 19.73 -7.72
C LEU A 40 0.00 19.42 -6.72
N LYS A 41 0.23 19.48 -5.41
CA LYS A 41 -0.76 19.04 -4.40
C LYS A 41 -2.10 19.79 -4.44
N ASN A 42 -2.11 20.99 -5.00
CA ASN A 42 -3.31 21.80 -5.15
C ASN A 42 -4.06 21.50 -6.46
N PHE A 43 -3.52 20.64 -7.32
CA PHE A 43 -4.19 20.20 -8.54
C PHE A 43 -5.26 19.16 -8.22
N PRO A 44 -6.36 19.13 -9.00
CA PRO A 44 -7.40 18.11 -8.89
C PRO A 44 -6.84 16.69 -8.80
N LEU A 45 -7.27 15.90 -7.80
CA LEU A 45 -6.92 14.49 -7.65
C LEU A 45 -5.42 14.16 -7.81
N ALA A 46 -4.56 15.06 -7.36
CA ALA A 46 -3.12 14.80 -7.31
C ALA A 46 -2.83 13.62 -6.39
N ARG A 47 -2.05 12.65 -6.89
CA ARG A 47 -1.71 11.41 -6.16
C ARG A 47 -0.47 10.74 -6.69
N ILE A 48 0.15 9.93 -5.84
CA ILE A 48 1.16 8.96 -6.25
C ILE A 48 0.57 7.56 -6.10
N GLU A 49 0.61 6.80 -7.19
CA GLU A 49 0.15 5.42 -7.25
C GLU A 49 1.33 4.44 -7.33
N LYS A 50 1.24 3.29 -6.65
CA LYS A 50 2.16 2.16 -6.81
C LYS A 50 1.58 1.20 -7.86
N ILE A 51 2.27 1.08 -8.98
CA ILE A 51 1.88 0.21 -10.10
C ILE A 51 3.07 -0.70 -10.43
N GLY A 52 2.96 -1.97 -10.04
CA GLY A 52 4.09 -2.91 -10.08
C GLY A 52 5.30 -2.34 -9.32
N ASN A 53 6.45 -2.32 -9.97
CA ASN A 53 7.69 -1.81 -9.38
C ASN A 53 7.82 -0.27 -9.40
N PHE A 54 6.86 0.46 -9.97
CA PHE A 54 6.96 1.89 -10.18
C PHE A 54 5.99 2.70 -9.33
N TYR A 55 6.42 3.90 -8.95
CA TYR A 55 5.61 4.97 -8.38
C TYR A 55 5.29 5.96 -9.48
N VAL A 56 4.01 6.25 -9.68
CA VAL A 56 3.51 7.07 -10.78
C VAL A 56 2.78 8.27 -10.20
N LEU A 57 3.27 9.48 -10.48
CA LEU A 57 2.61 10.73 -10.13
C LEU A 57 1.54 11.07 -11.17
N ARG A 58 0.30 11.21 -10.73
CA ARG A 58 -0.85 11.58 -11.57
C ARG A 58 -1.63 12.73 -10.97
N VAL A 59 -2.25 13.49 -11.87
CA VAL A 59 -3.22 14.53 -11.53
C VAL A 59 -4.46 14.37 -12.42
N GLY A 60 -5.61 14.74 -11.87
CA GLY A 60 -6.91 14.67 -12.54
C GLY A 60 -7.48 13.26 -12.64
N GLY A 61 -8.62 13.17 -13.35
CA GLY A 61 -9.40 11.95 -13.53
C GLY A 61 -10.74 12.29 -14.17
N TYR A 62 -10.73 12.57 -15.47
CA TYR A 62 -11.90 13.12 -16.19
C TYR A 62 -12.47 12.12 -17.19
N LYS A 63 -13.80 12.06 -17.31
CA LYS A 63 -14.46 11.28 -18.37
C LYS A 63 -14.22 11.87 -19.76
N LYS A 64 -14.08 13.20 -19.87
CA LYS A 64 -13.86 13.90 -21.15
C LYS A 64 -12.38 14.25 -21.31
N TYR A 65 -11.82 13.91 -22.48
CA TYR A 65 -10.43 14.23 -22.83
C TYR A 65 -10.13 15.74 -22.82
N SER A 66 -11.07 16.59 -23.28
CA SER A 66 -10.91 18.04 -23.32
C SER A 66 -10.56 18.65 -21.95
N LYS A 67 -11.22 18.20 -20.88
CA LYS A 67 -10.91 18.62 -19.50
C LYS A 67 -9.52 18.19 -19.05
N ALA A 68 -9.08 17.00 -19.46
CA ALA A 68 -7.72 16.54 -19.17
C ALA A 68 -6.68 17.35 -19.96
N LYS A 69 -7.02 17.82 -21.17
CA LYS A 69 -6.17 18.71 -21.99
C LYS A 69 -5.97 20.08 -21.35
N GLU A 70 -7.03 20.71 -20.86
CA GLU A 70 -6.94 21.97 -20.11
C GLU A 70 -6.03 21.83 -18.87
N LEU A 71 -6.13 20.70 -18.16
CA LEU A 71 -5.25 20.40 -17.03
C LEU A 71 -3.79 20.21 -17.49
N LEU A 72 -3.58 19.46 -18.57
CA LEU A 72 -2.25 19.20 -19.13
C LEU A 72 -1.51 20.48 -19.47
N ASP A 73 -2.17 21.43 -20.14
CA ASP A 73 -1.55 22.70 -20.55
C ASP A 73 -1.05 23.51 -19.34
N THR A 74 -1.72 23.38 -18.20
CA THR A 74 -1.29 24.00 -16.93
C THR A 74 -0.12 23.25 -16.30
N VAL A 75 -0.16 21.91 -16.31
CA VAL A 75 0.90 21.05 -15.74
C VAL A 75 2.20 21.16 -16.54
N LYS A 76 2.12 21.23 -17.87
CA LYS A 76 3.29 21.31 -18.76
C LYS A 76 4.17 22.52 -18.55
N LYS A 77 3.64 23.60 -17.96
CA LYS A 77 4.43 24.78 -17.56
C LYS A 77 5.50 24.46 -16.53
N GLN A 78 5.29 23.42 -15.72
CA GLN A 78 6.24 22.98 -14.69
C GLN A 78 6.87 21.63 -15.02
N PHE A 79 6.18 20.78 -15.79
CA PHE A 79 6.60 19.43 -16.15
C PHE A 79 6.37 19.18 -17.64
N PRO A 80 7.31 19.58 -18.52
CA PRO A 80 7.14 19.51 -19.97
C PRO A 80 6.81 18.11 -20.51
N ASP A 81 7.37 17.08 -19.87
CA ASP A 81 7.20 15.67 -20.25
C ASP A 81 5.86 15.06 -19.82
N ALA A 82 5.01 15.83 -19.13
CA ALA A 82 3.70 15.36 -18.73
C ALA A 82 2.83 15.03 -19.96
N PHE A 83 2.01 13.98 -19.85
CA PHE A 83 1.14 13.53 -20.94
C PHE A 83 -0.18 12.97 -20.41
N ILE A 84 -1.21 12.97 -21.28
CA ILE A 84 -2.51 12.40 -20.96
C ILE A 84 -2.50 10.91 -21.28
N ARG A 85 -3.09 10.11 -20.39
CA ARG A 85 -3.33 8.69 -20.61
C ARG A 85 -4.67 8.24 -20.04
N ARG A 86 -5.15 7.09 -20.49
CA ARG A 86 -6.24 6.39 -19.81
C ARG A 86 -5.79 5.88 -18.44
N CYS A 87 -6.67 5.97 -17.47
CA CYS A 87 -6.41 5.68 -16.07
C CYS A 87 -7.67 5.20 -15.35
N ASP A 88 -7.46 4.44 -14.28
CA ASP A 88 -8.45 4.14 -13.27
C ASP A 88 -8.02 4.81 -11.95
N ILE A 89 -8.97 5.11 -11.08
CA ILE A 89 -8.72 5.49 -9.69
C ILE A 89 -8.95 4.24 -8.86
N ILE A 90 -7.87 3.65 -8.36
CA ILE A 90 -7.87 2.47 -7.49
C ILE A 90 -7.23 2.90 -6.18
N LEU A 91 -8.05 3.02 -5.12
CA LEU A 91 -7.63 3.61 -3.84
C LEU A 91 -6.48 2.84 -3.22
N GLU A 92 -6.48 1.52 -3.37
CA GLU A 92 -5.47 0.60 -2.86
C GLU A 92 -4.09 0.82 -3.48
N ARG A 93 -4.02 1.45 -4.67
CA ARG A 93 -2.75 1.81 -5.32
C ARG A 93 -2.21 3.15 -4.84
N ILE A 94 -3.03 3.99 -4.23
CA ILE A 94 -2.63 5.34 -3.82
C ILE A 94 -1.77 5.23 -2.56
N VAL A 95 -0.49 5.55 -2.70
CA VAL A 95 0.47 5.54 -1.58
C VAL A 95 0.77 6.93 -1.04
N TYR A 96 0.37 7.98 -1.78
CA TYR A 96 0.49 9.37 -1.34
C TYR A 96 -0.63 10.25 -1.95
N PRO A 97 -1.24 11.18 -1.18
CA PRO A 97 -0.94 11.52 0.20
C PRO A 97 -1.36 10.43 1.21
N ARG A 98 -0.56 10.22 2.26
CA ARG A 98 -0.76 9.14 3.27
C ARG A 98 -2.12 9.18 3.96
N ASN A 99 -2.75 10.35 3.98
CA ASN A 99 -4.00 10.62 4.68
C ASN A 99 -5.20 9.94 4.01
N LEU A 100 -5.07 9.48 2.76
CA LEU A 100 -6.12 8.76 2.04
C LEU A 100 -6.21 7.28 2.41
N SER A 101 -5.11 6.67 2.88
CA SER A 101 -5.03 5.23 3.12
C SER A 101 -5.52 4.79 4.51
N LEU A 102 -5.85 5.72 5.41
CA LEU A 102 -6.16 5.40 6.81
C LEU A 102 -7.64 5.09 7.08
N ASN A 103 -8.57 5.54 6.23
CA ASN A 103 -10.00 5.21 6.35
C ASN A 103 -10.43 4.02 5.48
N THR A 104 -9.52 3.43 4.71
CA THR A 104 -9.73 2.18 3.96
C THR A 104 -9.10 0.97 4.65
N LYS A 105 -9.00 0.99 5.99
CA LYS A 105 -9.18 -0.25 6.77
C LYS A 105 -10.62 -0.74 6.56
N LYS A 106 -10.94 -1.18 5.34
CA LYS A 106 -12.10 -2.01 5.10
C LYS A 106 -11.87 -3.26 5.92
N ASN A 107 -12.72 -3.43 6.93
CA ASN A 107 -13.27 -4.72 7.25
C ASN A 107 -13.54 -5.45 5.93
N TYR A 108 -12.65 -6.35 5.52
CA TYR A 108 -12.99 -7.33 4.50
C TYR A 108 -14.09 -8.18 5.13
N SER A 109 -15.35 -7.78 4.92
CA SER A 109 -16.45 -8.70 5.01
C SER A 109 -16.15 -9.76 3.94
N LYS A 110 -15.60 -10.89 4.38
CA LYS A 110 -15.38 -12.08 3.54
C LYS A 110 -16.56 -12.22 2.58
N SER A 111 -16.30 -12.45 1.29
CA SER A 111 -17.36 -12.74 0.33
C SER A 111 -18.22 -13.91 0.85
N PRO A 112 -19.49 -14.05 0.44
CA PRO A 112 -20.30 -15.21 0.80
C PRO A 112 -19.56 -16.54 0.52
N GLU A 113 -18.79 -16.61 -0.57
CA GLU A 113 -17.96 -17.77 -0.89
C GLU A 113 -16.79 -17.96 0.09
N GLU A 114 -16.10 -16.89 0.51
CA GLU A 114 -15.04 -16.95 1.51
C GLU A 114 -15.56 -17.29 2.92
N LYS A 115 -16.78 -16.87 3.26
CA LYS A 115 -17.47 -17.27 4.50
C LYS A 115 -17.79 -18.75 4.47
N ILE A 116 -18.28 -19.26 3.34
CA ILE A 116 -18.58 -20.68 3.13
C ILE A 116 -17.28 -21.50 3.14
N LEU A 117 -16.24 -21.09 2.40
CA LEU A 117 -14.93 -21.74 2.39
C LEU A 117 -14.27 -21.78 3.77
N SER A 118 -14.37 -20.69 4.56
CA SER A 118 -13.82 -20.68 5.92
C SER A 118 -14.65 -21.45 6.95
N LYS A 119 -15.91 -21.79 6.65
CA LYS A 119 -16.73 -22.75 7.42
C LYS A 119 -16.45 -24.19 7.03
N ILE A 120 -16.21 -24.47 5.74
CA ILE A 120 -15.95 -25.82 5.21
C ILE A 120 -14.51 -26.25 5.50
N PHE A 121 -13.56 -25.33 5.43
CA PHE A 121 -12.16 -25.55 5.77
C PHE A 121 -11.76 -24.58 6.87
N PRO A 122 -11.84 -24.95 8.17
CA PRO A 122 -11.22 -24.15 9.20
C PRO A 122 -9.75 -24.01 8.82
N LYS A 123 -9.34 -22.77 8.51
CA LYS A 123 -7.98 -22.46 8.05
C LYS A 123 -7.04 -23.05 9.10
N LYS A 124 -6.41 -24.17 8.80
CA LYS A 124 -5.48 -24.84 9.71
C LYS A 124 -4.31 -23.89 9.84
N ILE A 125 -4.33 -23.06 10.89
CA ILE A 125 -3.28 -22.07 11.14
C ILE A 125 -1.99 -22.87 11.19
N SER A 126 -1.05 -22.52 10.31
CA SER A 126 0.19 -23.27 10.26
C SER A 126 0.93 -23.07 11.58
N LEU A 127 1.67 -24.09 12.01
CA LEU A 127 2.44 -24.02 13.25
C LEU A 127 3.42 -22.81 13.24
N VAL A 128 3.94 -22.46 12.05
CA VAL A 128 4.77 -21.28 11.80
C VAL A 128 4.01 -19.99 12.09
N GLU A 129 2.76 -19.88 11.60
CA GLU A 129 1.95 -18.67 11.80
C GLU A 129 1.57 -18.49 13.28
N MET A 130 1.30 -19.59 14.01
CA MET A 130 1.09 -19.53 15.45
C MET A 130 2.34 -19.06 16.20
N MET A 131 3.50 -19.60 15.83
CA MET A 131 4.79 -19.27 16.46
C MET A 131 5.11 -17.78 16.35
N TYR A 132 4.99 -17.19 15.15
CA TYR A 132 5.25 -15.76 14.96
C TYR A 132 4.21 -14.87 15.64
N ARG A 133 2.94 -15.30 15.74
CA ARG A 133 1.91 -14.55 16.47
C ARG A 133 2.25 -14.43 17.96
N GLU A 134 2.61 -15.54 18.59
CA GLU A 134 3.01 -15.54 20.01
C GLU A 134 4.29 -14.72 20.25
N LEU A 135 5.27 -14.82 19.34
CA LEU A 135 6.50 -14.03 19.43
C LEU A 135 6.20 -12.52 19.37
N ASN A 136 5.36 -12.09 18.44
CA ASN A 136 4.97 -10.68 18.28
C ASN A 136 4.08 -10.19 19.42
N ALA A 137 3.31 -11.07 20.05
CA ALA A 137 2.55 -10.77 21.26
C ALA A 137 3.43 -10.68 22.52
N GLY A 138 4.73 -10.99 22.42
CA GLY A 138 5.66 -11.01 23.55
C GLY A 138 5.54 -12.26 24.44
N ASN A 139 4.76 -13.26 24.02
CA ASN A 139 4.57 -14.50 24.76
C ASN A 139 5.71 -15.50 24.47
N LEU A 140 6.91 -15.18 24.96
CA LEU A 140 8.15 -15.87 24.57
C LEU A 140 8.12 -17.36 24.91
N SER A 141 7.57 -17.76 26.06
CA SER A 141 7.48 -19.17 26.46
C SER A 141 6.65 -20.00 25.48
N LYS A 142 5.52 -19.44 25.00
CA LYS A 142 4.65 -20.14 24.05
C LYS A 142 5.25 -20.18 22.65
N ALA A 143 5.89 -19.09 22.21
CA ALA A 143 6.64 -19.06 20.96
C ALA A 143 7.78 -20.09 20.96
N GLU A 144 8.49 -20.24 22.07
CA GLU A 144 9.57 -21.22 22.23
C GLU A 144 9.06 -22.66 22.14
N GLU A 145 7.94 -22.99 22.80
CA GLU A 145 7.29 -24.30 22.72
C GLU A 145 6.91 -24.64 21.27
N LEU A 146 6.31 -23.69 20.55
CA LEU A 146 5.91 -23.85 19.17
C LEU A 146 7.11 -24.02 18.23
N ALA A 147 8.20 -23.27 18.47
CA ALA A 147 9.44 -23.40 17.72
C ALA A 147 10.11 -24.77 17.93
N LYS A 148 10.17 -25.27 19.17
CA LYS A 148 10.67 -26.63 19.47
C LYS A 148 9.80 -27.69 18.80
N LYS A 149 8.48 -27.54 18.86
CA LYS A 149 7.54 -28.44 18.19
C LYS A 149 7.75 -28.43 16.68
N LEU A 150 7.94 -27.25 16.06
CA LEU A 150 8.22 -27.09 14.64
C LEU A 150 9.54 -27.75 14.25
N LYS A 151 10.59 -27.54 15.05
CA LYS A 151 11.90 -28.19 14.88
C LYS A 151 11.77 -29.71 14.86
N ASN A 152 10.99 -30.29 15.78
CA ASN A 152 10.77 -31.74 15.85
C ASN A 152 10.00 -32.32 14.65
N THR A 153 9.30 -31.48 13.88
CA THR A 153 8.64 -31.95 12.64
C THR A 153 9.59 -32.10 11.45
N GLY A 154 10.83 -31.60 11.55
CA GLY A 154 11.80 -31.57 10.44
C GLY A 154 11.44 -30.61 9.30
N LYS A 155 10.35 -29.83 9.43
CA LYS A 155 9.89 -28.86 8.44
C LYS A 155 10.08 -27.44 8.96
N ASN A 156 10.44 -26.51 8.06
CA ASN A 156 10.66 -25.09 8.38
C ASN A 156 11.64 -24.90 9.55
N LEU A 157 12.76 -25.64 9.50
CA LEU A 157 13.80 -25.58 10.53
C LEU A 157 14.37 -24.18 10.67
N ASP A 158 14.57 -23.47 9.55
CA ASP A 158 15.11 -22.11 9.54
C ASP A 158 14.24 -21.15 10.36
N ASP A 159 12.90 -21.21 10.19
CA ASP A 159 11.96 -20.41 10.98
C ASP A 159 12.03 -20.78 12.47
N ALA A 160 12.11 -22.07 12.79
CA ALA A 160 12.21 -22.54 14.16
C ALA A 160 13.50 -22.04 14.85
N TYR A 161 14.65 -22.16 14.19
CA TYR A 161 15.93 -21.68 14.71
C TYR A 161 15.98 -20.17 14.84
N PHE A 162 15.47 -19.45 13.84
CA PHE A 162 15.39 -18.00 13.87
C PHE A 162 14.59 -17.50 15.07
N VAL A 163 13.41 -18.08 15.33
CA VAL A 163 12.59 -17.69 16.49
C VAL A 163 13.27 -18.05 17.80
N LEU A 164 13.93 -19.21 17.91
CA LEU A 164 14.68 -19.58 19.10
C LEU A 164 15.83 -18.60 19.37
N GLY A 165 16.59 -18.21 18.35
CA GLY A 165 17.65 -17.21 18.46
C GLY A 165 17.12 -15.85 18.94
N LEU A 166 16.02 -15.37 18.35
CA LEU A 166 15.37 -14.13 18.80
C LEU A 166 14.90 -14.19 20.26
N ILE A 167 14.38 -15.33 20.70
CA ILE A 167 13.96 -15.53 22.09
C ILE A 167 15.17 -15.51 23.02
N ASN A 168 16.28 -16.16 22.64
CA ASN A 168 17.51 -16.18 23.42
C ASN A 168 18.14 -14.78 23.54
N LEU A 169 18.16 -14.00 22.45
CA LEU A 169 18.56 -12.58 22.50
C LEU A 169 17.69 -11.77 23.45
N LYS A 170 16.36 -11.95 23.42
CA LYS A 170 15.43 -11.24 24.32
C LYS A 170 15.60 -11.64 25.79
N LYS A 171 16.07 -12.86 26.06
CA LYS A 171 16.37 -13.35 27.42
C LYS A 171 17.78 -12.99 27.90
N GLY A 172 18.62 -12.41 27.03
CA GLY A 172 20.03 -12.11 27.34
C GLY A 172 20.97 -13.31 27.26
N ASN A 173 20.55 -14.42 26.66
CA ASN A 173 21.34 -15.65 26.51
C ASN A 173 22.10 -15.65 25.18
N PHE A 174 23.12 -14.80 25.05
CA PHE A 174 23.82 -14.58 23.78
C PHE A 174 24.59 -15.81 23.25
N GLU A 175 25.07 -16.69 24.12
CA GLU A 175 25.79 -17.90 23.70
C GLU A 175 24.89 -18.94 23.02
N GLN A 176 23.58 -18.85 23.26
CA GLN A 176 22.57 -19.77 22.72
C GLN A 176 21.77 -19.14 21.57
N ALA A 177 22.05 -17.88 21.22
CA ALA A 177 21.35 -17.12 20.19
C ALA A 177 21.97 -17.31 18.81
#